data_AF-A0A7K2Y9G9-F1
#
_entry.id   AF-A0A7K2Y9G9-F1
#
_cell.length_a   1.000
_cell.length_b   1.000
_cell.length_c   1.000
_cell.angle_alpha   90.00
_cell.angle_beta   90.00
_cell.angle_gamma   90.00
#
_symmetry.space_group_name_H-M   'P 1'
#
loop_
_entity.id
_entity.type
_entity.pdbx_description
1 polymer ?
#
loop_
_entity_poly.entity_id
_entity_poly.type
_entity_poly.pdbx_seq_one_letter_code
_entity_poly.pdbx_strand_id
1 'polypeptide(L)'
;METAVRLLVTAAVRDGGRRVSVHLADQAEKILVVALSHQPGAAPEGAVFAALTALATVDSCGDDLADDGRRLWALLDAAPRPRRPPRAP
;
A
#
# COMPACT_ATOMS: atom_id res chain seq x y z
N MET A 1 7.09 1.05 -7.52
CA MET A 1 7.12 0.00 -6.46
C MET A 1 7.84 0.47 -5.19
N GLU A 2 9.12 0.82 -5.23
CA GLU A 2 9.89 1.18 -4.01
C GLU A 2 9.20 2.24 -3.13
N THR A 3 8.72 3.33 -3.71
CA THR A 3 8.01 4.40 -2.97
C THR A 3 6.76 3.88 -2.25
N ALA A 4 5.98 3.02 -2.88
CA ALA A 4 4.78 2.43 -2.27
C ALA A 4 5.16 1.53 -1.08
N VAL A 5 6.19 0.69 -1.23
CA VAL A 5 6.72 -0.15 -0.15
C VAL A 5 7.18 0.72 1.03
N ARG A 6 7.94 1.79 0.76
CA ARG A 6 8.41 2.71 1.82
C ARG A 6 7.24 3.36 2.57
N LEU A 7 6.22 3.83 1.86
CA LEU A 7 5.04 4.46 2.48
C LEU A 7 4.30 3.46 3.39
N LEU A 8 4.02 2.26 2.90
CA LEU A 8 3.34 1.21 3.65
C LEU A 8 4.13 0.78 4.89
N VAL A 9 5.44 0.53 4.74
CA VAL A 9 6.31 0.15 5.86
C VAL A 9 6.43 1.27 6.89
N THR A 10 6.56 2.53 6.46
CA THR A 10 6.63 3.66 7.38
C THR A 10 5.36 3.79 8.21
N ALA A 11 4.20 3.59 7.59
CA ALA A 11 2.92 3.60 8.29
C ALA A 11 2.79 2.41 9.26
N ALA A 12 3.16 1.19 8.84
CA ALA A 12 3.16 0.02 9.71
C ALA A 12 4.13 0.14 10.90
N VAL A 13 5.28 0.79 10.72
CA VAL A 13 6.22 1.09 11.82
C VAL A 13 5.62 2.08 12.82
N ARG A 14 4.88 3.09 12.34
CA ARG A 14 4.22 4.08 13.21
C ARG A 14 3.11 3.48 14.07
N ASP A 15 2.58 2.32 13.68
CA ASP A 15 1.62 1.59 14.50
C ASP A 15 2.26 1.01 15.77
N GLY A 16 3.59 0.90 15.83
CA GLY A 16 4.33 0.63 17.07
C GLY A 16 4.42 -0.84 17.49
N GLY A 17 4.11 -1.77 16.58
CA GLY A 17 4.28 -3.20 16.84
C GLY A 17 5.76 -3.62 16.91
N ARG A 18 6.01 -4.82 17.44
CA ARG A 18 7.40 -5.33 17.66
C ARG A 18 8.13 -5.74 16.40
N ARG A 19 7.40 -5.94 15.30
CA ARG A 19 7.96 -6.35 14.00
C ARG A 19 7.06 -5.85 12.88
N VAL A 20 7.62 -5.75 11.69
CA VAL A 20 6.84 -5.51 10.46
C VAL A 20 7.09 -6.67 9.51
N SER A 21 6.03 -7.17 8.86
CA SER A 21 6.14 -8.15 7.77
C SER A 21 5.71 -7.50 6.47
N VAL A 22 6.48 -7.73 5.41
CA VAL A 22 6.14 -7.27 4.06
C VAL A 22 5.92 -8.48 3.18
N HIS A 23 4.74 -8.56 2.56
CA HIS A 23 4.38 -9.61 1.63
C HIS A 23 4.23 -9.01 0.23
N LEU A 24 4.80 -9.70 -0.75
CA LEU A 24 4.70 -9.36 -2.16
C LEU A 24 4.06 -10.53 -2.89
N ALA A 25 3.12 -10.23 -3.77
CA ALA A 25 2.54 -11.19 -4.69
C ALA A 25 2.31 -10.50 -6.04
N ASP A 26 2.36 -11.26 -7.13
CA ASP A 26 2.04 -10.76 -8.47
C ASP A 26 0.98 -11.64 -9.14
N GLN A 27 0.13 -10.99 -9.94
CA GLN A 27 -0.85 -11.66 -10.78
C GLN A 27 -1.32 -10.70 -11.87
N ALA A 28 -1.45 -11.18 -13.11
CA ALA A 28 -2.10 -10.44 -14.20
C ALA A 28 -1.61 -8.99 -14.36
N GLU A 29 -0.28 -8.80 -14.49
CA GLU A 29 0.36 -7.48 -14.61
C GLU A 29 0.14 -6.55 -13.41
N LYS A 30 -0.20 -7.11 -12.26
CA LYS A 30 -0.31 -6.40 -10.99
C LYS A 30 0.67 -6.94 -9.97
N ILE A 31 1.06 -6.07 -9.04
CA ILE A 31 1.85 -6.43 -7.86
C ILE A 31 1.05 -5.97 -6.63
N LEU A 32 0.73 -6.90 -5.73
CA LEU A 32 0.18 -6.59 -4.42
C LEU A 32 1.32 -6.45 -3.42
N VAL A 33 1.38 -5.32 -2.74
CA VAL A 33 2.25 -5.09 -1.58
C VAL A 33 1.39 -5.02 -0.34
N VAL A 34 1.73 -5.81 0.69
CA VAL A 34 1.07 -5.78 2.00
C VAL A 34 2.10 -5.56 3.09
N ALA A 35 1.84 -4.64 4.01
CA ALA A 35 2.62 -4.42 5.22
C ALA A 35 1.76 -4.70 6.47
N LEU A 36 2.23 -5.61 7.33
CA LEU A 36 1.62 -5.93 8.62
C LEU A 36 2.37 -5.23 9.75
N SER A 37 1.64 -4.50 10.59
CA SER A 37 2.21 -3.80 11.76
C SER A 37 2.53 -4.69 12.96
N HIS A 38 1.92 -5.88 13.05
CA HIS A 38 1.96 -6.74 14.24
C HIS A 38 1.60 -6.00 15.55
N GLN A 39 0.73 -5.00 15.47
CA GLN A 39 0.18 -4.28 16.60
C GLN A 39 -1.33 -4.51 16.72
N PRO A 40 -1.79 -5.25 17.74
CA PRO A 40 -3.21 -5.41 18.01
C PRO A 40 -3.87 -4.08 18.41
N GLY A 41 -5.14 -3.91 18.03
CA GLY A 41 -5.97 -2.77 18.44
C GLY A 41 -6.22 -1.73 17.34
N ALA A 42 -6.78 -0.59 17.75
CA ALA A 42 -7.13 0.48 16.81
C ALA A 42 -5.87 1.17 16.27
N ALA A 43 -5.83 1.34 14.95
CA ALA A 43 -4.72 1.97 14.27
C ALA A 43 -5.03 3.45 13.94
N PRO A 44 -4.00 4.33 13.91
CA PRO A 44 -4.19 5.75 13.62
C PRO A 44 -4.73 5.98 12.20
N GLU A 45 -5.57 7.01 12.04
CA GLU A 45 -6.28 7.30 10.79
C GLU A 45 -5.34 7.59 9.60
N GLY A 46 -5.78 7.17 8.40
CA GLY A 46 -4.95 6.80 7.24
C GLY A 46 -4.33 7.92 6.41
N ALA A 47 -3.40 8.70 6.98
CA ALA A 47 -2.62 9.69 6.22
C ALA A 47 -1.78 9.08 5.06
N VAL A 48 -1.52 7.77 5.09
CA VAL A 48 -0.73 7.07 4.07
C VAL A 48 -1.46 6.95 2.72
N PHE A 49 -2.80 6.90 2.71
CA PHE A 49 -3.56 6.64 1.47
C PHE A 49 -3.52 7.81 0.51
N ALA A 50 -3.56 9.04 0.99
CA ALA A 50 -3.39 10.22 0.14
C ALA A 50 -2.05 10.20 -0.62
N ALA A 51 -0.97 9.78 0.05
CA ALA A 51 0.34 9.65 -0.57
C ALA A 51 0.41 8.46 -1.55
N LEU A 52 -0.26 7.34 -1.25
CA LEU A 52 -0.34 6.19 -2.15
C LEU A 52 -1.13 6.51 -3.43
N THR A 53 -2.30 7.13 -3.32
CA THR A 53 -3.15 7.50 -4.46
C THR A 53 -2.47 8.52 -5.39
N ALA A 54 -1.50 9.29 -4.89
CA ALA A 54 -0.70 10.18 -5.72
C ALA A 54 0.31 9.45 -6.64
N LEU A 55 0.59 8.16 -6.40
CA LEU A 55 1.52 7.38 -7.20
C LEU A 55 0.84 6.85 -8.46
N ALA A 56 1.37 7.19 -9.64
CA ALA A 56 0.81 6.78 -10.93
C ALA A 56 0.72 5.25 -11.17
N THR A 57 1.46 4.46 -10.38
CA THR A 57 1.44 2.99 -10.45
C THR A 57 0.42 2.36 -9.52
N VAL A 58 -0.18 3.10 -8.59
CA VAL A 58 -1.17 2.55 -7.65
C VAL A 58 -2.52 2.46 -8.34
N ASP A 59 -3.06 1.24 -8.41
CA ASP A 59 -4.39 0.95 -8.92
C ASP A 59 -5.45 1.11 -7.82
N SER A 60 -5.17 0.57 -6.64
CA SER A 60 -5.99 0.65 -5.44
C SER A 60 -5.15 0.46 -4.18
N CYS A 61 -5.64 0.93 -3.04
CA CYS A 61 -5.00 0.73 -1.75
C CYS A 61 -6.04 0.75 -0.62
N GLY A 62 -5.70 0.21 0.54
CA GLY A 62 -6.57 0.23 1.69
C GLY A 62 -5.93 -0.42 2.91
N ASP A 63 -6.73 -0.60 3.95
CA ASP A 63 -6.39 -1.36 5.13
C ASP A 63 -7.51 -2.28 5.59
N ASP A 64 -7.11 -3.29 6.34
CA ASP A 64 -8.01 -4.11 7.12
C ASP A 64 -7.36 -4.47 8.47
N LEU A 65 -8.22 -4.66 9.48
CA LEU A 65 -7.78 -5.09 10.80
C LEU A 65 -7.80 -6.62 10.85
N ALA A 66 -6.70 -7.20 11.30
CA ALA A 66 -6.58 -8.62 11.62
C ALA A 66 -6.24 -8.79 13.12
N ASP A 67 -6.36 -10.02 13.62
CA ASP A 67 -6.05 -10.35 15.01
C ASP A 67 -4.60 -10.04 15.38
N ASP A 68 -3.68 -10.14 14.42
CA ASP A 68 -2.27 -9.82 14.61
C ASP A 68 -1.96 -8.33 14.37
N GLY A 69 -2.91 -7.54 13.88
CA GLY A 69 -2.81 -6.09 13.76
C GLY A 69 -3.30 -5.56 12.42
N ARG A 70 -3.06 -4.26 12.17
CA ARG A 70 -3.46 -3.64 10.90
C ARG A 70 -2.60 -4.13 9.73
N ARG A 71 -3.27 -4.46 8.63
CA ARG A 71 -2.70 -4.73 7.32
C ARG A 71 -2.93 -3.54 6.41
N LEU A 72 -1.84 -2.94 5.92
CA LEU A 72 -1.89 -1.90 4.90
C LEU A 72 -1.54 -2.53 3.55
N TRP A 73 -2.29 -2.23 2.51
CA TRP A 73 -2.03 -2.80 1.19
C TRP A 73 -2.13 -1.78 0.06
N ALA A 74 -1.36 -2.03 -1.00
CA ALA A 74 -1.46 -1.31 -2.27
C ALA A 74 -1.33 -2.30 -3.42
N LEU A 75 -2.28 -2.24 -4.35
CA LEU A 75 -2.22 -2.92 -5.63
C LEU A 75 -1.57 -1.98 -6.64
N LEU A 76 -0.50 -2.44 -7.29
CA LEU A 76 0.27 -1.69 -8.26
C LEU A 76 0.11 -2.28 -9.65
N ASP A 77 0.16 -1.46 -10.69
CA ASP A 77 0.50 -1.95 -12.03
C ASP A 77 1.98 -2.38 -12.06
N ALA A 78 2.26 -3.56 -12.60
CA ALA A 78 3.62 -4.10 -12.73
C ALA A 78 4.46 -3.34 -13.76
N ALA A 79 3.79 -2.69 -14.73
CA ALA A 79 4.37 -1.75 -15.67
C ALA A 79 3.68 -0.38 -15.54
N PRO A 80 4.39 0.75 -15.74
CA PRO A 80 3.76 2.06 -15.76
C PRO A 80 2.64 2.09 -16.82
N ARG A 81 1.45 2.59 -16.44
CA ARG A 81 0.38 2.82 -17.43
C ARG A 81 0.89 3.74 -18.53
N PRO A 82 0.67 3.42 -19.81
CA PRO A 82 0.93 4.37 -20.88
C PRO A 82 0.13 5.65 -20.59
N ARG A 83 0.78 6.82 -20.66
CA ARG A 83 0.12 8.12 -20.46
C ARG A 83 -1.04 8.21 -21.43
N ARG A 84 -2.27 8.30 -20.92
CA ARG A 84 -3.43 8.53 -21.77
C ARG A 84 -3.22 9.87 -22.49
N PRO A 85 -3.26 9.94 -23.83
CA PRO A 85 -3.23 11.21 -24.52
C PRO A 85 -4.41 12.06 -24.05
N PRO A 86 -4.25 13.40 -23.96
CA PRO A 86 -5.35 14.29 -23.61
C PRO A 86 -6.53 13.99 -24.54
N ARG A 87 -7.73 13.88 -23.96
CA ARG A 87 -8.96 13.69 -24.73
C ARG A 87 -9.10 14.92 -25.62
N ALA A 88 -9.11 14.73 -26.94
CA ALA A 88 -9.39 15.83 -27.87
C ALA A 88 -10.77 16.45 -27.53
N PRO A 89 -10.91 17.77 -27.65
CA PRO A 89 -12.15 18.49 -27.33
C PRO A 89 -13.34 18.05 -28.17
#